data_AF-A0A2G6BNQ7-F1
#
_entry.id   AF-A0A2G6BNQ7-F1
#
_cell.length_a   1.000
_cell.length_b   1.000
_cell.length_c   1.000
_cell.angle_alpha   90.00
_cell.angle_beta   90.00
_cell.angle_gamma   90.00
#
_symmetry.space_group_name_H-M   'P 1'
#
loop_
_entity.id
_entity.type
_entity.pdbx_description
1 polymer ?
#
loop_
_entity_poly.entity_id
_entity_poly.type
_entity_poly.pdbx_seq_one_letter_code
_entity_poly.pdbx_strand_id
1 'polypeptide(L)'
;MKSIIIILSALLTSLFPISLEEAWNSSGSNNGYDKYVELEEGVIYTGGLNLTDLGGFSTKIIGNGAVIDLQGETIRADEWSSSELSIYNCAITNGSVWFEGKDSEKPFGTVENVTFYNSKGYAIRIKNTGEDVVIKNCILSETRIDDGSGNSPDGINLAFSNSDANLPTIENNWSYQETQSPEDYSVHFSKL
;
A
#
# COMPACT_ATOMS: atom_id res chain seq x y z
N MET A 1 -6.41 -26.13 37.61
CA MET A 1 -5.50 -26.56 36.51
C MET A 1 -6.16 -26.50 35.14
N LYS A 2 -7.31 -27.14 34.89
CA LYS A 2 -8.00 -27.06 33.58
C LYS A 2 -8.29 -25.64 33.10
N SER A 3 -8.77 -24.76 33.98
CA SER A 3 -9.05 -23.34 33.64
C SER A 3 -7.78 -22.53 33.35
N ILE A 4 -6.65 -22.86 33.98
CA ILE A 4 -5.36 -22.20 33.72
C ILE A 4 -4.83 -22.60 32.35
N ILE A 5 -4.97 -23.87 31.96
CA ILE A 5 -4.54 -24.37 30.64
C ILE A 5 -5.36 -23.72 29.51
N ILE A 6 -6.67 -23.51 29.71
CA ILE A 6 -7.54 -22.84 28.73
C ILE A 6 -7.16 -21.36 28.55
N ILE A 7 -6.90 -20.65 29.65
CA ILE A 7 -6.46 -19.25 29.61
C ILE A 7 -5.09 -19.14 28.93
N LEU A 8 -4.15 -20.02 29.27
CA LEU A 8 -2.81 -20.04 28.65
C LEU A 8 -2.91 -20.34 27.14
N SER A 9 -3.75 -21.30 26.74
CA SER A 9 -3.96 -21.65 25.34
C SER A 9 -4.59 -20.51 24.52
N ALA A 10 -5.47 -19.69 25.11
CA ALA A 10 -6.08 -18.54 24.46
C ALA A 10 -5.11 -17.33 24.34
N LEU A 11 -4.17 -17.20 25.27
CA LEU A 11 -3.09 -16.21 25.23
C LEU A 11 -1.97 -16.56 24.24
N LEU A 12 -1.79 -17.84 23.92
CA LEU A 12 -0.80 -18.29 22.92
C LEU A 12 -1.27 -18.05 21.47
N THR A 13 -2.58 -17.99 21.21
CA THR A 13 -3.12 -17.70 19.88
C THR A 13 -3.09 -16.21 19.52
N SER A 14 -2.92 -15.31 20.50
CA SER A 14 -2.84 -13.86 20.27
C SER A 14 -1.41 -13.35 20.00
N LEU A 15 -0.44 -14.24 19.79
CA LEU A 15 0.97 -13.90 19.57
C LEU A 15 1.43 -14.10 18.12
N PHE A 16 0.56 -14.62 17.24
CA PHE A 16 0.91 -14.77 15.84
C PHE A 16 0.63 -13.45 15.12
N PRO A 17 1.59 -12.93 14.32
CA PRO A 17 1.34 -11.78 13.46
C PRO A 17 0.19 -12.14 12.51
N ILE A 18 -0.83 -11.29 12.46
CA ILE A 18 -1.97 -11.45 11.56
C ILE A 18 -1.50 -10.96 10.19
N SER A 19 -1.65 -11.77 9.13
CA SER A 19 -1.25 -11.28 7.81
C SER A 19 -2.31 -10.36 7.21
N LEU A 20 -1.87 -9.43 6.36
CA LEU A 20 -2.80 -8.57 5.62
C LEU A 20 -3.71 -9.42 4.71
N GLU A 21 -3.16 -10.48 4.10
CA GLU A 21 -3.93 -11.41 3.28
C GLU A 21 -4.97 -12.19 4.09
N GLU A 22 -4.68 -12.60 5.33
CA GLU A 22 -5.67 -13.23 6.22
C GLU A 22 -6.82 -12.28 6.56
N ALA A 23 -6.51 -11.02 6.85
CA ALA A 23 -7.53 -9.98 7.05
C ALA A 23 -8.38 -9.78 5.78
N TRP A 24 -7.74 -9.77 4.61
CA TRP A 24 -8.43 -9.66 3.33
C TRP A 24 -9.31 -10.89 3.03
N ASN A 25 -8.81 -12.11 3.26
CA ASN A 25 -9.51 -13.36 3.04
C ASN A 25 -10.74 -13.49 3.94
N SER A 26 -10.65 -13.03 5.19
CA SER A 26 -11.75 -13.01 6.15
C SER A 26 -12.77 -11.88 5.92
N SER A 27 -12.41 -10.85 5.14
CA SER A 27 -13.33 -9.76 4.80
C SER A 27 -14.39 -10.17 3.78
N GLY A 28 -15.56 -9.53 3.89
CA GLY A 28 -16.67 -9.65 2.94
C GLY A 28 -16.86 -8.37 2.12
N SER A 29 -17.90 -8.36 1.29
CA SER A 29 -18.27 -7.19 0.49
C SER A 29 -19.01 -6.15 1.33
N ASN A 30 -18.71 -4.88 1.09
CA ASN A 30 -19.43 -3.75 1.70
C ASN A 30 -19.14 -2.45 0.93
N ASN A 31 -20.05 -1.47 1.00
CA ASN A 31 -19.89 -0.13 0.41
C ASN A 31 -19.49 -0.13 -1.08
N GLY A 32 -19.94 -1.12 -1.84
CA GLY A 32 -19.64 -1.25 -3.28
C GLY A 32 -18.34 -1.98 -3.61
N TYR A 33 -17.56 -2.38 -2.60
CA TYR A 33 -16.35 -3.18 -2.77
C TYR A 33 -16.64 -4.66 -2.55
N ASP A 34 -15.98 -5.51 -3.32
CA ASP A 34 -15.99 -6.96 -3.14
C ASP A 34 -15.33 -7.35 -1.82
N LYS A 35 -14.31 -6.58 -1.43
CA LYS A 35 -13.51 -6.79 -0.23
C LYS A 35 -13.40 -5.50 0.56
N TYR A 36 -14.08 -5.45 1.69
CA TYR A 36 -14.08 -4.33 2.61
C TYR A 36 -13.37 -4.74 3.90
N VAL A 37 -12.08 -4.45 3.97
CA VAL A 37 -11.17 -4.85 5.05
C VAL A 37 -11.15 -3.75 6.11
N GLU A 38 -11.65 -4.05 7.30
CA GLU A 38 -11.50 -3.17 8.47
C GLU A 38 -10.40 -3.71 9.37
N LEU A 39 -9.30 -2.97 9.48
CA LEU A 39 -8.19 -3.30 10.35
C LEU A 39 -8.43 -2.75 11.75
N GLU A 40 -7.91 -3.46 12.75
CA GLU A 40 -8.02 -3.07 14.15
C GLU A 40 -6.96 -2.02 14.52
N GLU A 41 -7.38 -1.00 15.28
CA GLU A 41 -6.50 0.08 15.73
C GLU A 41 -5.31 -0.46 16.55
N GLY A 42 -4.10 0.01 16.24
CA GLY A 42 -2.87 -0.36 16.95
C GLY A 42 -2.37 -1.79 16.68
N VAL A 43 -3.03 -2.56 15.83
CA VAL A 43 -2.58 -3.88 15.39
C VAL A 43 -1.58 -3.75 14.24
N ILE A 44 -0.58 -4.64 14.22
CA ILE A 44 0.39 -4.77 13.12
C ILE A 44 -0.06 -5.92 12.23
N TYR A 45 -0.35 -5.63 10.97
CA TYR A 45 -0.61 -6.62 9.92
C TYR A 45 0.63 -6.80 9.07
N THR A 46 1.03 -8.04 8.80
CA THR A 46 2.27 -8.33 8.06
C THR A 46 2.02 -8.87 6.65
N GLY A 47 2.98 -8.63 5.74
CA GLY A 47 2.97 -9.19 4.38
C GLY A 47 2.20 -8.34 3.37
N GLY A 48 2.39 -8.63 2.09
CA GLY A 48 1.81 -7.92 0.97
C GLY A 48 0.39 -8.36 0.61
N LEU A 49 -0.14 -7.75 -0.44
CA LEU A 49 -1.44 -8.09 -1.00
C LEU A 49 -1.43 -7.84 -2.51
N ASN A 50 -1.34 -8.90 -3.31
CA ASN A 50 -1.39 -8.79 -4.77
C ASN A 50 -2.81 -9.09 -5.28
N LEU A 51 -3.57 -8.05 -5.66
CA LEU A 51 -4.98 -8.22 -6.02
C LEU A 51 -5.20 -9.06 -7.28
N THR A 52 -4.21 -9.13 -8.18
CA THR A 52 -4.32 -10.02 -9.35
C THR A 52 -4.38 -11.48 -8.94
N ASP A 53 -3.43 -11.92 -8.10
CA ASP A 53 -3.37 -13.32 -7.66
C ASP A 53 -4.64 -13.70 -6.88
N LEU A 54 -5.34 -12.69 -6.38
CA LEU A 54 -6.55 -12.78 -5.60
C LEU A 54 -7.82 -12.57 -6.41
N GLY A 55 -7.76 -12.49 -7.75
CA GLY A 55 -8.94 -12.50 -8.63
C GLY A 55 -9.45 -11.13 -9.08
N GLY A 56 -8.70 -10.05 -8.84
CA GLY A 56 -9.00 -8.72 -9.35
C GLY A 56 -10.14 -7.99 -8.65
N PHE A 57 -10.45 -8.40 -7.41
CA PHE A 57 -11.52 -7.83 -6.62
C PHE A 57 -11.31 -6.35 -6.30
N SER A 58 -12.39 -5.58 -6.36
CA SER A 58 -12.42 -4.24 -5.79
C SER A 58 -12.20 -4.33 -4.28
N THR A 59 -11.14 -3.68 -3.79
CA THR A 59 -10.68 -3.79 -2.41
C THR A 59 -10.60 -2.42 -1.76
N LYS A 60 -11.23 -2.30 -0.59
CA LYS A 60 -11.12 -1.15 0.30
C LYS A 60 -10.55 -1.59 1.63
N ILE A 61 -9.47 -0.94 2.05
CA ILE A 61 -8.80 -1.14 3.33
C ILE A 61 -9.05 0.10 4.19
N ILE A 62 -9.75 -0.08 5.30
CA ILE A 62 -9.91 0.91 6.37
C ILE A 62 -8.94 0.54 7.50
N GLY A 63 -7.89 1.33 7.62
CA GLY A 63 -6.79 1.10 8.54
C GLY A 63 -7.11 1.33 10.02
N ASN A 64 -7.97 2.30 10.34
CA ASN A 64 -8.28 2.71 11.72
C ASN A 64 -7.05 2.91 12.63
N GLY A 65 -5.91 3.38 12.09
CA GLY A 65 -4.68 3.55 12.86
C GLY A 65 -3.83 2.28 13.02
N ALA A 66 -4.17 1.20 12.31
CA ALA A 66 -3.32 0.02 12.19
C ALA A 66 -1.99 0.34 11.48
N VAL A 67 -0.99 -0.52 11.72
CA VAL A 67 0.26 -0.55 10.98
C VAL A 67 0.25 -1.75 10.03
N ILE A 68 0.57 -1.52 8.77
CA ILE A 68 0.78 -2.56 7.78
C ILE A 68 2.28 -2.65 7.50
N ASP A 69 2.93 -3.68 8.03
CA ASP A 69 4.33 -3.98 7.76
C ASP A 69 4.44 -4.94 6.58
N LEU A 70 4.81 -4.42 5.42
CA LEU A 70 4.84 -5.19 4.18
C LEU A 70 6.04 -6.14 4.08
N GLN A 71 7.02 -6.06 4.99
CA GLN A 71 8.16 -7.00 5.02
C GLN A 71 8.94 -7.14 3.69
N GLY A 72 8.98 -6.07 2.90
CA GLY A 72 9.61 -6.00 1.58
C GLY A 72 8.66 -6.27 0.41
N GLU A 73 7.41 -6.65 0.69
CA GLU A 73 6.37 -6.91 -0.31
C GLU A 73 5.59 -5.64 -0.68
N THR A 74 4.55 -5.81 -1.52
CA THR A 74 3.73 -4.72 -2.05
C THR A 74 2.24 -4.97 -1.87
N ILE A 75 1.47 -3.91 -1.65
CA ILE A 75 0.04 -3.91 -1.94
C ILE A 75 -0.13 -3.46 -3.39
N ARG A 76 -0.66 -4.32 -4.26
CA ARG A 76 -0.63 -4.10 -5.70
C ARG A 76 -2.00 -4.28 -6.33
N ALA A 77 -2.44 -3.25 -7.05
CA ALA A 77 -3.52 -3.29 -8.03
C ALA A 77 -2.87 -3.34 -9.43
N ASP A 78 -2.99 -4.47 -10.13
CA ASP A 78 -2.15 -4.79 -11.30
C ASP A 78 -2.92 -5.12 -12.60
N GLU A 79 -2.12 -5.26 -13.65
CA GLU A 79 -2.34 -5.25 -15.10
C GLU A 79 -3.39 -6.16 -15.75
N TRP A 80 -4.09 -7.02 -15.02
CA TRP A 80 -5.01 -8.01 -15.62
C TRP A 80 -6.48 -7.82 -15.23
N SER A 81 -6.74 -6.88 -14.35
CA SER A 81 -8.07 -6.48 -13.94
C SER A 81 -8.01 -5.01 -13.65
N SER A 82 -8.91 -4.21 -14.22
CA SER A 82 -9.17 -2.82 -13.84
C SER A 82 -9.67 -2.74 -12.39
N SER A 83 -8.81 -3.13 -11.47
CA SER A 83 -9.06 -3.35 -10.06
C SER A 83 -9.06 -2.01 -9.34
N GLU A 84 -10.04 -1.86 -8.46
CA GLU A 84 -10.14 -0.70 -7.58
C GLU A 84 -9.43 -1.03 -6.26
N LEU A 85 -8.42 -0.24 -5.90
CA LEU A 85 -7.75 -0.34 -4.61
C LEU A 85 -7.83 0.98 -3.87
N SER A 86 -8.51 0.97 -2.73
CA SER A 86 -8.58 2.14 -1.86
C SER A 86 -8.09 1.84 -0.45
N ILE A 87 -7.21 2.69 0.11
CA ILE A 87 -6.56 2.52 1.41
C ILE A 87 -6.70 3.81 2.21
N TYR A 88 -7.17 3.69 3.44
CA TYR A 88 -7.46 4.83 4.32
C TYR A 88 -6.88 4.64 5.72
N ASN A 89 -6.39 5.72 6.33
CA ASN A 89 -6.20 5.83 7.79
C ASN A 89 -5.27 4.75 8.41
N CYS A 90 -4.10 4.47 7.84
CA CYS A 90 -3.09 3.57 8.42
C CYS A 90 -1.67 4.11 8.29
N ALA A 91 -0.73 3.42 8.92
CA ALA A 91 0.68 3.49 8.56
C ALA A 91 1.08 2.27 7.72
N ILE A 92 1.90 2.46 6.70
CA ILE A 92 2.48 1.40 5.86
C ILE A 92 3.99 1.48 5.96
N THR A 93 4.65 0.36 6.25
CA THR A 93 6.10 0.30 6.41
C THR A 93 6.74 -0.81 5.59
N ASN A 94 8.04 -0.66 5.31
CA ASN A 94 8.89 -1.71 4.73
C ASN A 94 8.38 -2.25 3.39
N GLY A 95 7.71 -1.45 2.58
CA GLY A 95 7.23 -1.86 1.26
C GLY A 95 6.53 -0.72 0.55
N SER A 96 5.66 -1.05 -0.39
CA SER A 96 5.07 -0.07 -1.32
C SER A 96 3.64 -0.36 -1.70
N VAL A 97 2.92 0.68 -2.13
CA VAL A 97 1.61 0.57 -2.79
C VAL A 97 1.75 0.86 -4.28
N TRP A 98 1.32 -0.07 -5.12
CA TRP A 98 1.49 0.02 -6.57
C TRP A 98 0.14 -0.04 -7.28
N PHE A 99 -0.13 0.98 -8.11
CA PHE A 99 -1.15 0.97 -9.14
C PHE A 99 -0.45 0.82 -10.49
N GLU A 100 -0.52 -0.37 -11.09
CA GLU A 100 0.20 -0.66 -12.33
C GLU A 100 -0.74 -1.29 -13.37
N GLY A 101 -1.10 -0.54 -14.40
CA GLY A 101 -1.92 -1.03 -15.51
C GLY A 101 -1.12 -1.45 -16.73
N LYS A 102 -1.77 -2.15 -17.65
CA LYS A 102 -1.20 -2.56 -18.95
C LYS A 102 -2.29 -2.63 -20.00
N ASP A 103 -1.93 -2.19 -21.21
CA ASP A 103 -2.84 -2.17 -22.35
C ASP A 103 -4.16 -1.46 -21.99
N SER A 104 -5.29 -2.18 -22.06
CA SER A 104 -6.62 -1.66 -21.73
C SER A 104 -6.99 -1.74 -20.25
N GLU A 105 -6.26 -2.51 -19.45
CA GLU A 105 -6.55 -2.70 -18.02
C GLU A 105 -5.88 -1.61 -17.18
N LYS A 106 -6.72 -0.85 -16.48
CA LYS A 106 -6.31 0.38 -15.82
C LYS A 106 -6.81 0.38 -14.38
N PRO A 107 -5.95 0.05 -13.40
CA PRO A 107 -6.34 0.12 -12.00
C PRO A 107 -6.58 1.58 -11.59
N PHE A 108 -7.41 1.77 -10.57
CA PHE A 108 -7.74 3.08 -10.03
C PHE A 108 -8.04 2.96 -8.52
N GLY A 109 -8.26 4.10 -7.85
CA GLY A 109 -8.62 4.13 -6.45
C GLY A 109 -7.87 5.18 -5.65
N THR A 110 -8.00 5.12 -4.32
CA THR A 110 -7.59 6.21 -3.43
C THR A 110 -6.61 5.76 -2.37
N VAL A 111 -5.56 6.54 -2.11
CA VAL A 111 -4.74 6.43 -0.90
C VAL A 111 -4.90 7.73 -0.13
N GLU A 112 -5.56 7.68 1.03
CA GLU A 112 -5.88 8.88 1.80
C GLU A 112 -5.61 8.75 3.30
N ASN A 113 -5.00 9.77 3.90
CA ASN A 113 -4.61 9.79 5.31
C ASN A 113 -3.70 8.61 5.68
N VAL A 114 -2.75 8.27 4.80
CA VAL A 114 -1.81 7.16 5.00
C VAL A 114 -0.41 7.70 5.26
N THR A 115 0.28 7.15 6.26
CA THR A 115 1.70 7.42 6.49
C THR A 115 2.54 6.29 5.95
N PHE A 116 3.46 6.59 5.04
CA PHE A 116 4.48 5.67 4.55
C PHE A 116 5.80 5.94 5.25
N TYR A 117 6.45 4.88 5.72
CA TYR A 117 7.78 4.97 6.32
C TYR A 117 8.69 3.81 5.93
N ASN A 118 9.94 4.10 5.59
CA ASN A 118 10.95 3.08 5.26
C ASN A 118 10.49 2.20 4.09
N SER A 119 9.90 2.81 3.06
CA SER A 119 9.42 2.13 1.86
C SER A 119 10.58 1.60 1.02
N LYS A 120 10.33 0.55 0.20
CA LYS A 120 11.35 -0.07 -0.67
C LYS A 120 11.09 0.33 -2.13
N GLY A 121 12.05 0.99 -2.77
CA GLY A 121 11.94 1.49 -4.15
C GLY A 121 11.11 2.77 -4.28
N TYR A 122 9.81 2.69 -3.97
CA TYR A 122 8.87 3.82 -3.92
C TYR A 122 7.95 3.66 -2.71
N ALA A 123 7.42 4.72 -2.13
CA ALA A 123 6.26 4.57 -1.24
C ALA A 123 5.00 4.29 -2.05
N ILE A 124 4.78 5.04 -3.13
CA ILE A 124 3.68 4.84 -4.06
C ILE A 124 4.17 4.87 -5.50
N ARG A 125 3.76 3.88 -6.30
CA ARG A 125 4.01 3.82 -7.74
C ARG A 125 2.69 3.83 -8.51
N ILE A 126 2.60 4.71 -9.51
CA ILE A 126 1.44 4.87 -10.38
C ILE A 126 1.92 4.69 -11.82
N LYS A 127 1.41 3.72 -12.56
CA LYS A 127 1.84 3.47 -13.95
C LYS A 127 0.68 3.00 -14.78
N ASN A 128 0.45 3.65 -15.93
CA ASN A 128 -0.63 3.36 -16.87
C ASN A 128 -1.99 3.10 -16.17
N THR A 129 -2.41 3.99 -15.27
CA THR A 129 -3.64 3.82 -14.48
C THR A 129 -4.87 4.47 -15.12
N GLY A 130 -6.04 4.27 -14.51
CA GLY A 130 -7.27 4.97 -14.86
C GLY A 130 -7.24 6.45 -14.43
N GLU A 131 -8.27 7.20 -14.81
CA GLU A 131 -8.40 8.65 -14.52
C GLU A 131 -8.56 8.96 -13.03
N ASP A 132 -8.97 7.98 -12.21
CA ASP A 132 -9.40 8.16 -10.82
C ASP A 132 -8.40 7.61 -9.77
N VAL A 133 -7.10 7.79 -9.99
CA VAL A 133 -6.10 7.58 -8.92
C VAL A 133 -5.96 8.85 -8.09
N VAL A 134 -6.25 8.75 -6.80
CA VAL A 134 -6.20 9.90 -5.86
C VAL A 134 -5.24 9.59 -4.72
N ILE A 135 -4.22 10.44 -4.53
CA ILE A 135 -3.28 10.37 -3.41
C ILE A 135 -3.45 11.65 -2.58
N LYS A 136 -3.94 11.53 -1.35
CA LYS A 136 -4.36 12.69 -0.56
C LYS A 136 -3.98 12.61 0.90
N ASN A 137 -3.57 13.73 1.49
CA ASN A 137 -3.28 13.85 2.93
C ASN A 137 -2.29 12.78 3.44
N CYS A 138 -1.36 12.34 2.61
CA CYS A 138 -0.40 11.31 2.96
C CYS A 138 0.92 11.92 3.44
N ILE A 139 1.61 11.21 4.32
CA ILE A 139 3.01 11.50 4.68
C ILE A 139 3.86 10.40 4.07
N LEU A 140 4.84 10.75 3.24
CA LEU A 140 5.74 9.79 2.60
C LEU A 140 7.17 10.05 3.07
N SER A 141 7.69 9.20 3.94
CA SER A 141 8.99 9.42 4.58
C SER A 141 9.91 8.24 4.34
N GLU A 142 11.16 8.51 3.99
CA GLU A 142 12.21 7.50 3.85
C GLU A 142 11.85 6.37 2.88
N THR A 143 12.15 6.57 1.60
CA THR A 143 12.22 5.48 0.63
C THR A 143 13.66 5.02 0.46
N ARG A 144 13.88 3.71 0.49
CA ARG A 144 15.20 3.06 0.39
C ARG A 144 15.32 2.28 -0.90
N ILE A 145 16.55 1.99 -1.28
CA ILE A 145 16.89 1.26 -2.50
C ILE A 145 16.18 -0.10 -2.51
N ASP A 146 15.52 -0.41 -3.62
CA ASP A 146 15.16 -1.79 -3.93
C ASP A 146 16.38 -2.48 -4.55
N ASP A 147 17.04 -3.33 -3.76
CA ASP A 147 18.23 -4.10 -4.15
C ASP A 147 17.99 -5.10 -5.30
N GLY A 148 16.74 -5.30 -5.72
CA GLY A 148 16.35 -6.28 -6.73
C GLY A 148 16.21 -5.77 -8.17
N SER A 149 16.04 -4.46 -8.41
CA SER A 149 15.57 -3.97 -9.73
C SER A 149 16.54 -3.08 -10.52
N GLY A 150 17.69 -2.70 -9.95
CA GLY A 150 18.81 -2.05 -10.65
C GLY A 150 18.53 -0.67 -11.28
N ASN A 151 17.30 -0.17 -11.20
CA ASN A 151 16.84 1.06 -11.86
C ASN A 151 15.80 1.84 -11.04
N SER A 152 15.58 1.50 -9.76
CA SER A 152 14.73 2.35 -8.90
C SER A 152 15.54 3.56 -8.48
N PRO A 153 15.14 4.80 -8.82
CA PRO A 153 15.89 5.96 -8.39
C PRO A 153 15.78 6.09 -6.87
N ASP A 154 16.92 6.27 -6.21
CA ASP A 154 16.97 6.43 -4.77
C ASP A 154 16.20 7.69 -4.33
N GLY A 155 15.45 7.61 -3.23
CA GLY A 155 14.83 8.78 -2.60
C GLY A 155 13.55 9.31 -3.25
N ILE A 156 12.97 8.59 -4.23
CA ILE A 156 11.65 8.94 -4.78
C ILE A 156 10.55 8.32 -3.92
N ASN A 157 9.76 9.17 -3.27
CA ASN A 157 8.62 8.72 -2.46
C ASN A 157 7.40 8.38 -3.33
N LEU A 158 7.12 9.19 -4.35
CA LEU A 158 5.98 8.95 -5.25
C LEU A 158 6.44 9.05 -6.71
N ALA A 159 6.21 7.99 -7.48
CA ALA A 159 6.48 7.96 -8.92
C ALA A 159 5.20 7.76 -9.72
N PHE A 160 5.04 8.50 -10.81
CA PHE A 160 3.94 8.31 -11.75
C PHE A 160 4.39 8.32 -13.21
N SER A 161 3.89 7.38 -14.02
CA SER A 161 4.06 7.34 -15.48
C SER A 161 2.73 6.99 -16.16
N ASN A 162 1.93 8.03 -16.38
CA ASN A 162 0.66 7.95 -17.10
C ASN A 162 0.70 8.85 -18.34
N SER A 163 -0.16 8.53 -19.32
CA SER A 163 -0.45 9.46 -20.41
C SER A 163 -1.08 10.74 -19.87
N ASP A 164 -0.88 11.87 -20.56
CA ASP A 164 -1.35 13.20 -20.11
C ASP A 164 -2.87 13.28 -19.88
N ALA A 165 -3.65 12.32 -20.40
CA ALA A 165 -5.10 12.22 -20.20
C ALA A 165 -5.51 11.52 -18.89
N ASN A 166 -4.59 10.84 -18.17
CA ASN A 166 -4.90 10.05 -16.96
C ASN A 166 -3.97 10.42 -15.80
N LEU A 167 -3.73 11.72 -15.56
CA LEU A 167 -2.87 12.14 -14.46
C LEU A 167 -3.56 11.89 -13.11
N PRO A 168 -2.85 11.35 -12.11
CA PRO A 168 -3.41 11.16 -10.78
C PRO A 168 -3.68 12.52 -10.11
N THR A 169 -4.67 12.54 -9.22
CA THR A 169 -4.90 13.67 -8.31
C THR A 169 -3.98 13.53 -7.10
N ILE A 170 -3.10 14.51 -6.88
CA ILE A 170 -2.14 14.52 -5.77
C ILE A 170 -2.37 15.77 -4.93
N GLU A 171 -2.92 15.62 -3.72
CA GLU A 171 -3.37 16.74 -2.88
C GLU A 171 -2.88 16.65 -1.42
N ASN A 172 -2.35 17.76 -0.88
CA ASN A 172 -2.01 17.88 0.54
C ASN A 172 -1.07 16.78 1.10
N ASN A 173 -0.16 16.27 0.27
CA ASN A 173 0.81 15.27 0.70
C ASN A 173 2.11 15.94 1.19
N TRP A 174 2.77 15.32 2.16
CA TRP A 174 4.09 15.73 2.62
C TRP A 174 5.11 14.62 2.37
N SER A 175 6.33 14.97 1.96
CA SER A 175 7.41 14.02 1.71
C SER A 175 8.68 14.40 2.44
N TYR A 176 9.41 13.40 2.97
CA TYR A 176 10.70 13.58 3.63
C TYR A 176 11.69 12.46 3.27
N GLN A 177 12.98 12.77 3.24
CA GLN A 177 14.08 11.82 3.03
C GLN A 177 15.35 12.34 3.70
N GLU A 178 15.97 11.53 4.56
CA GLU A 178 17.20 11.87 5.28
C GLU A 178 18.46 11.62 4.43
N THR A 179 18.57 10.46 3.76
CA THR A 179 19.76 10.12 2.96
C THR A 179 19.66 10.63 1.53
N GLN A 180 20.44 11.67 1.23
CA GLN A 180 20.56 12.32 -0.07
C GLN A 180 21.67 11.68 -0.91
N SER A 181 21.34 11.18 -2.11
CA SER A 181 22.36 11.08 -3.16
C SER A 181 22.74 12.51 -3.59
N PRO A 182 24.03 12.85 -3.81
CA PRO A 182 24.47 14.22 -4.11
C PRO A 182 23.88 14.86 -5.37
N GLU A 183 23.18 14.10 -6.23
CA GLU A 183 22.86 14.55 -7.59
C GLU A 183 21.41 15.00 -7.82
N ASP A 184 20.45 14.77 -6.92
CA ASP A 184 19.06 15.16 -7.23
C ASP A 184 18.19 15.53 -6.02
N TYR A 185 18.26 16.82 -5.66
CA TYR A 185 17.46 17.43 -4.59
C TYR A 185 15.98 17.66 -4.96
N SER A 186 15.55 17.27 -6.16
CA SER A 186 14.36 17.85 -6.79
C SER A 186 13.16 16.91 -6.95
N VAL A 187 13.30 15.61 -6.68
CA VAL A 187 12.34 14.62 -7.18
C VAL A 187 11.78 13.68 -6.10
N HIS A 188 11.27 14.23 -4.99
CA HIS A 188 10.44 13.42 -4.06
C HIS A 188 9.13 12.92 -4.72
N PHE A 189 8.70 13.63 -5.77
CA PHE A 189 7.62 13.27 -6.68
C PHE A 189 8.18 13.29 -8.10
N SER A 190 8.07 12.18 -8.84
CA SER A 190 8.64 12.05 -10.19
C SER A 190 7.59 11.68 -11.23
N LYS A 191 7.63 12.36 -12.38
CA LYS A 191 7.00 11.91 -13.63
C LYS A 191 8.05 11.12 -14.42
N LEU A 192 7.86 9.79 -14.54
CA LEU A 192 8.76 8.88 -15.27
C LEU A 192 8.39 8.77 -16.75
#